data_AF-A0A1R3H8D0-F1
#
_entry.id   AF-A0A1R3H8D0-F1
#
_cell.length_a   1.000
_cell.length_b   1.000
_cell.length_c   1.000
_cell.angle_alpha   90.00
_cell.angle_beta   90.00
_cell.angle_gamma   90.00
#
_symmetry.space_group_name_H-M   'P 1'
#
loop_
_entity.id
_entity.type
_entity.pdbx_description
1 polymer ?
#
loop_
_entity_poly.entity_id
_entity_poly.type
_entity_poly.pdbx_seq_one_letter_code
_entity_poly.pdbx_strand_id
1 'polypeptide(L)'
;MGGEAKPESLLKEKRNEEWELAKKQELEAAKKNTENWKLIYNRAKQYAKQYEAQEKKLMQLQREAKLNEGCYVDPKAKLLYIIIRICGISAMHPRTRKILQLLRLRQVSKSEECERADLQERIWEVKQAENALTDKSIVEK
;
A
#
# COMPACT_ATOMS: atom_id res chain seq x y z
N MET A 1 9.76 -43.65 41.91
CA MET A 1 10.70 -42.54 41.65
C MET A 1 9.85 -41.30 41.47
N GLY A 2 9.72 -40.51 42.54
CA GLY A 2 8.72 -39.46 42.66
C GLY A 2 9.07 -38.21 41.87
N GLY A 3 8.10 -37.68 41.13
CA GLY A 3 8.17 -36.34 40.57
C GLY A 3 7.77 -35.35 41.66
N GLU A 4 8.73 -34.60 42.18
CA GLU A 4 8.47 -33.50 43.12
C GLU A 4 7.62 -32.43 42.43
N ALA A 5 6.44 -32.17 42.98
CA ALA A 5 5.63 -31.04 42.57
C ALA A 5 6.37 -29.75 42.93
N LYS A 6 6.86 -29.05 41.90
CA LYS A 6 7.50 -27.74 42.03
C LYS A 6 6.54 -26.80 42.79
N PRO A 7 6.99 -26.10 43.84
CA PRO A 7 6.10 -25.29 44.66
C PRO A 7 5.42 -24.21 43.80
N GLU A 8 4.11 -24.02 44.01
CA GLU A 8 3.26 -23.14 43.20
C GLU A 8 3.77 -21.69 43.14
N SER A 9 4.50 -21.24 44.16
CA SER A 9 5.11 -19.91 44.21
C SER A 9 6.14 -19.70 43.08
N LEU A 10 7.01 -20.69 42.84
CA LEU A 10 8.04 -20.61 41.79
C LEU A 10 7.45 -20.61 40.37
N LEU A 11 6.30 -21.28 40.18
CA LEU A 11 5.59 -21.25 38.90
C LEU A 11 4.91 -19.89 38.65
N LYS A 12 4.44 -19.22 39.71
CA LYS A 12 3.88 -17.86 39.64
C LYS A 12 4.96 -16.81 39.39
N GLU A 13 6.14 -16.93 40.00
CA GLU A 13 7.28 -16.04 39.77
C GLU A 13 7.77 -16.10 38.32
N LYS A 14 7.96 -17.31 37.77
CA LYS A 14 8.35 -17.47 36.35
C LYS A 14 7.37 -16.87 35.37
N ARG A 15 6.06 -17.01 35.64
CA ARG A 15 5.01 -16.40 34.82
C ARG A 15 5.06 -14.87 34.88
N ASN A 16 5.35 -14.31 36.04
CA ASN A 16 5.51 -12.85 36.20
C ASN A 16 6.76 -12.35 35.47
N GLU A 17 7.88 -13.08 35.52
CA GLU A 17 9.09 -12.76 34.78
C GLU A 17 8.85 -12.78 33.25
N GLU A 18 8.16 -13.81 32.75
CA GLU A 18 7.77 -13.91 31.33
C GLU A 18 6.86 -12.75 30.91
N TRP A 19 5.93 -12.34 31.76
CA TRP A 19 5.02 -11.21 31.49
C TRP A 19 5.74 -9.85 31.51
N GLU A 20 6.67 -9.66 32.44
CA GLU A 20 7.54 -8.46 32.49
C GLU A 20 8.47 -8.38 31.26
N LEU A 21 8.98 -9.52 30.78
CA LEU A 21 9.76 -9.58 29.55
C LEU A 21 8.90 -9.25 28.32
N ALA A 22 7.69 -9.79 28.23
CA ALA A 22 6.76 -9.47 27.14
C ALA A 22 6.42 -7.97 27.11
N LYS A 23 6.15 -7.37 28.28
CA LYS A 23 5.92 -5.92 28.40
C LYS A 23 7.12 -5.09 27.97
N LYS A 24 8.33 -5.47 28.34
CA LYS A 24 9.55 -4.78 27.88
C LYS A 24 9.70 -4.86 26.37
N GLN A 25 9.43 -6.03 25.77
CA GLN A 25 9.45 -6.21 24.31
C GLN A 25 8.39 -5.36 23.61
N GLU A 26 7.17 -5.27 24.14
CA GLU A 26 6.11 -4.41 23.62
C GLU A 26 6.50 -2.93 23.68
N LEU A 27 7.10 -2.47 24.78
CA LEU A 27 7.59 -1.10 24.91
C LEU A 27 8.74 -0.80 23.94
N GLU A 28 9.65 -1.75 23.71
CA GLU A 28 10.69 -1.61 22.70
C GLU A 28 10.14 -1.60 21.27
N ALA A 29 9.15 -2.44 20.97
CA ALA A 29 8.46 -2.45 19.69
C ALA A 29 7.73 -1.12 19.44
N ALA A 30 7.08 -0.56 20.46
CA ALA A 30 6.45 0.75 20.40
C ALA A 30 7.47 1.86 20.11
N LYS A 31 8.64 1.84 20.79
CA LYS A 31 9.73 2.80 20.52
C LYS A 31 10.22 2.70 19.08
N LYS A 32 10.52 1.49 18.59
CA LYS A 32 10.94 1.25 17.20
C LYS A 32 9.88 1.75 16.19
N ASN A 33 8.60 1.56 16.50
CA ASN A 33 7.52 2.08 15.66
C ASN A 33 7.58 3.62 15.61
N THR A 34 7.71 4.32 16.74
CA THR A 34 7.80 5.79 16.72
C THR A 34 9.01 6.32 15.92
N GLU A 35 10.14 5.62 15.96
CA GLU A 35 11.32 5.95 15.15
C GLU A 35 11.06 5.73 13.65
N ASN A 36 10.41 4.62 13.29
CA ASN A 36 10.00 4.33 11.91
C ASN A 36 9.03 5.39 11.39
N TRP A 37 8.06 5.83 12.20
CA TRP A 37 7.12 6.88 11.82
C TRP A 37 7.83 8.21 11.52
N LYS A 38 8.80 8.61 12.36
CA LYS A 38 9.62 9.80 12.11
C LYS A 38 10.41 9.68 10.80
N LEU A 39 10.96 8.50 10.51
CA LEU A 39 11.67 8.23 9.27
C LEU A 39 10.76 8.31 8.04
N ILE A 40 9.57 7.69 8.10
CA ILE A 40 8.57 7.71 7.03
C ILE A 40 8.10 9.15 6.78
N TYR A 41 7.82 9.91 7.83
CA TYR A 41 7.43 11.32 7.73
C TYR A 41 8.50 12.18 7.04
N ASN A 42 9.77 12.01 7.43
CA ASN A 42 10.88 12.73 6.82
C ASN A 42 11.06 12.35 5.34
N ARG A 43 10.92 11.07 4.99
CA ARG A 43 10.96 10.61 3.58
C ARG A 43 9.80 11.17 2.77
N ALA A 44 8.58 11.16 3.30
CA ALA A 44 7.42 11.74 2.63
C ALA A 44 7.63 13.23 2.33
N LYS A 45 8.16 13.99 3.30
CA LYS A 45 8.51 15.41 3.12
C LYS A 45 9.59 15.61 2.05
N GLN A 46 10.59 14.72 1.98
CA GLN A 46 11.63 14.78 0.96
C GLN A 46 11.06 14.51 -0.45
N TYR A 47 10.24 13.47 -0.61
CA TYR A 47 9.61 13.16 -1.89
C TYR A 47 8.69 14.28 -2.38
N ALA A 48 7.86 14.85 -1.51
CA ALA A 48 7.02 16.00 -1.85
C ALA A 48 7.84 17.16 -2.42
N LYS A 49 8.94 17.53 -1.75
CA LYS A 49 9.87 18.57 -2.22
C LYS A 49 10.52 18.22 -3.56
N GLN A 50 10.88 16.94 -3.78
CA GLN A 50 11.49 16.51 -5.04
C GLN A 50 10.52 16.66 -6.21
N TYR A 51 9.26 16.28 -6.03
CA TYR A 51 8.23 16.44 -7.07
C TYR A 51 7.92 17.91 -7.34
N GLU A 52 7.73 18.75 -6.31
CA GLU A 52 7.54 20.20 -6.50
C GLU A 52 8.72 20.84 -7.23
N ALA A 53 9.95 20.47 -6.88
CA ALA A 53 11.15 20.98 -7.55
C ALA A 53 11.22 20.51 -9.01
N GLN A 54 10.82 19.26 -9.29
CA GLN A 54 10.78 18.71 -10.64
C GLN A 54 9.75 19.45 -11.52
N GLU A 55 8.55 19.70 -11.01
CA GLU A 55 7.51 20.48 -11.71
C GLU A 55 7.97 21.91 -12.00
N LYS A 56 8.58 22.58 -11.02
CA LYS A 56 9.13 23.94 -11.20
C LYS A 56 10.22 23.96 -12.28
N LYS A 57 11.11 22.97 -12.29
CA LYS A 57 12.13 22.82 -13.33
C LYS A 57 11.53 22.61 -14.71
N LEU A 58 10.50 21.77 -14.83
CA LEU A 58 9.79 21.56 -16.10
C LEU A 58 9.17 22.87 -16.60
N MET A 59 8.51 23.63 -15.73
CA MET A 59 7.97 24.94 -16.09
C MET A 59 9.05 25.94 -16.51
N GLN A 60 10.20 25.96 -15.83
CA GLN A 60 11.33 26.82 -16.18
C GLN A 60 11.86 26.48 -17.57
N LEU A 61 12.13 25.19 -17.85
CA LEU A 61 12.62 24.74 -19.15
C LEU A 61 11.63 25.05 -20.28
N GLN A 62 10.32 24.91 -20.04
CA GLN A 62 9.30 25.30 -21.01
C GLN A 62 9.30 26.82 -21.28
N ARG A 63 9.55 27.65 -20.26
CA ARG A 63 9.64 29.11 -20.42
C ARG A 63 10.92 29.51 -21.16
N GLU A 64 12.05 28.91 -20.83
CA GLU A 64 13.33 29.12 -21.50
C GLU A 64 13.26 28.71 -22.98
N ALA A 65 12.63 27.58 -23.28
CA ALA A 65 12.42 27.14 -24.66
C ALA A 65 11.56 28.16 -25.43
N LYS A 66 10.46 28.63 -24.85
CA LYS A 66 9.61 29.68 -25.47
C LYS A 66 10.38 30.98 -25.71
N LEU A 67 11.25 31.38 -24.80
CA LEU A 67 12.06 32.60 -24.93
C LEU A 67 13.11 32.48 -26.03
N ASN A 68 13.69 31.28 -26.20
CA ASN A 68 14.67 30.98 -27.25
C ASN A 68 14.02 30.54 -28.59
N GLU A 69 12.71 30.75 -28.77
CA GLU A 69 11.93 30.33 -29.95
C GLU A 69 11.99 28.81 -30.25
N GLY A 70 12.34 27.99 -29.25
CA GLY A 70 12.44 26.54 -29.35
C GLY A 70 11.27 25.78 -28.71
N CYS A 71 11.19 24.47 -28.97
CA CYS A 71 10.20 23.58 -28.34
C CYS A 71 10.87 22.68 -27.30
N TYR A 72 10.40 22.73 -26.06
CA TYR A 72 10.78 21.77 -25.02
C TYR A 72 9.98 20.47 -25.22
N VAL A 73 10.67 19.35 -25.42
CA VAL A 73 10.05 18.03 -25.57
C VAL A 73 10.08 17.31 -24.22
N ASP A 74 8.91 17.02 -23.68
CA ASP A 74 8.80 16.33 -22.39
C ASP A 74 9.46 14.94 -22.46
N PRO A 75 10.14 14.51 -21.38
CA PRO A 75 10.75 13.19 -21.35
C PRO A 75 9.67 12.10 -21.45
N LYS A 76 9.89 11.13 -22.33
CA LYS A 76 8.99 9.97 -22.49
C LYS A 76 8.81 9.26 -21.14
N ALA A 77 7.56 9.07 -20.73
CA ALA A 77 7.22 8.38 -19.49
C ALA A 77 7.86 6.98 -19.46
N LYS A 78 8.71 6.73 -18.47
CA LYS A 78 9.44 5.45 -18.30
C LYS A 78 8.66 4.41 -17.49
N LEU A 79 7.57 4.81 -16.85
CA LEU A 79 6.74 3.90 -16.06
C LEU A 79 5.97 3.00 -17.02
N LEU A 80 6.43 1.75 -17.10
CA LEU A 80 5.73 0.67 -17.77
C LEU A 80 4.38 0.50 -17.09
N TYR A 81 3.30 0.81 -17.81
CA TYR A 81 1.98 0.31 -17.44
C TYR A 81 2.09 -1.21 -17.31
N ILE A 82 1.52 -1.77 -16.23
CA ILE A 82 1.25 -3.21 -16.16
C ILE A 82 0.49 -3.55 -17.44
N ILE A 83 1.08 -4.39 -18.29
CA ILE A 83 0.51 -4.71 -19.60
C ILE A 83 -0.74 -5.56 -19.35
N ILE A 84 -1.92 -4.93 -19.44
CA ILE A 84 -3.21 -5.61 -19.27
C ILE A 84 -3.63 -6.20 -20.61
N ARG A 85 -4.11 -7.45 -20.57
CA ARG A 85 -4.64 -8.12 -21.75
C ARG A 85 -6.11 -7.75 -21.95
N ILE A 86 -6.41 -6.99 -23.00
CA ILE A 86 -7.77 -6.49 -23.33
C ILE A 86 -8.58 -7.55 -24.12
N CYS A 87 -7.97 -8.26 -25.07
CA CYS A 87 -8.68 -9.23 -25.91
C CYS A 87 -8.66 -10.67 -25.36
N GLY A 88 -9.81 -11.35 -25.50
CA GLY A 88 -10.04 -12.77 -25.24
C GLY A 88 -9.14 -13.75 -26.02
N ILE A 89 -9.27 -15.05 -25.78
CA ILE A 89 -8.45 -16.09 -26.46
C ILE A 89 -8.97 -16.37 -27.89
N SER A 90 -10.27 -16.15 -28.12
CA SER A 90 -11.02 -16.61 -29.30
C SER A 90 -10.96 -15.67 -30.50
N ALA A 91 -9.76 -15.26 -30.95
CA ALA A 91 -9.53 -14.59 -32.26
C ALA A 91 -8.04 -14.30 -32.54
N MET A 92 -7.10 -15.00 -31.90
CA MET A 92 -5.67 -14.65 -32.01
C MET A 92 -4.87 -15.61 -32.87
N HIS A 93 -4.09 -15.01 -33.79
CA HIS A 93 -3.04 -15.71 -34.55
C HIS A 93 -2.03 -16.38 -33.60
N PRO A 94 -1.57 -17.61 -33.88
CA PRO A 94 -0.71 -18.41 -32.98
C PRO A 94 0.61 -17.72 -32.58
N ARG A 95 1.19 -16.89 -33.46
CA ARG A 95 2.38 -16.06 -33.13
C ARG A 95 2.11 -15.08 -31.98
N THR A 96 1.02 -14.31 -32.05
CA THR A 96 0.64 -13.34 -31.02
C THR A 96 0.35 -14.01 -29.68
N ARG A 97 -0.30 -15.18 -29.71
CA ARG A 97 -0.57 -15.99 -28.52
C ARG A 97 0.72 -16.41 -27.79
N LYS A 98 1.76 -16.79 -28.54
CA LYS A 98 3.06 -17.16 -27.98
C LYS A 98 3.79 -15.97 -27.37
N ILE A 99 3.73 -14.79 -27.99
CA ILE A 99 4.31 -13.55 -27.45
C ILE A 99 3.66 -13.20 -26.10
N LEU A 100 2.32 -13.28 -25.99
CA LEU A 100 1.61 -13.03 -24.73
C LEU A 100 1.94 -14.06 -23.64
N GLN A 101 2.17 -15.33 -24.02
CA GLN A 101 2.61 -16.36 -23.08
C GLN A 101 4.02 -16.08 -22.52
N LEU A 102 4.94 -15.58 -23.34
CA LEU A 102 6.29 -15.18 -22.90
C LEU A 102 6.25 -14.00 -21.93
N LEU A 103 5.32 -13.06 -22.13
CA LEU A 103 5.06 -11.94 -21.22
C LEU A 103 4.21 -12.34 -19.99
N ARG A 104 3.90 -13.63 -19.81
CA ARG A 104 3.07 -14.20 -18.72
C ARG A 104 1.60 -13.72 -18.70
N LEU A 105 1.08 -13.22 -19.82
CA LEU A 105 -0.31 -12.73 -19.98
C LEU A 105 -1.28 -13.84 -20.41
N ARG A 106 -1.38 -14.89 -19.57
CA ARG A 106 -2.16 -16.10 -19.88
C ARG A 106 -3.66 -15.89 -19.72
N GLN A 107 -4.07 -15.20 -18.66
CA GLN A 107 -5.47 -14.89 -18.36
C GLN A 107 -5.82 -13.50 -18.86
N VAL A 108 -7.04 -13.33 -19.35
CA VAL A 108 -7.65 -12.00 -19.41
C VAL A 108 -7.99 -11.68 -17.96
N SER A 109 -7.32 -10.69 -17.37
CA SER A 109 -7.84 -10.06 -16.16
C SER A 109 -9.18 -9.45 -16.54
N LYS A 110 -10.26 -9.79 -15.83
CA LYS A 110 -11.53 -9.06 -15.91
C LYS A 110 -11.29 -7.66 -15.34
N SER A 111 -10.60 -6.80 -16.08
CA SER A 111 -10.35 -5.41 -15.66
C SER A 111 -11.41 -4.46 -16.20
N GLU A 112 -12.55 -4.97 -16.67
CA GLU A 112 -13.67 -4.14 -17.16
C GLU A 112 -14.77 -3.88 -16.10
N GLU A 113 -14.62 -4.37 -14.86
CA GLU A 113 -15.50 -3.96 -13.74
C GLU A 113 -14.82 -2.97 -12.77
N CYS A 114 -13.67 -2.39 -13.14
CA CYS A 114 -12.72 -1.82 -12.16
C CYS A 114 -12.77 -0.29 -11.95
N GLU A 115 -13.77 0.46 -12.43
CA GLU A 115 -13.86 1.92 -12.08
C GLU A 115 -15.22 2.43 -11.62
N ARG A 116 -16.32 1.67 -11.76
CA ARG A 116 -17.64 2.08 -11.22
C ARG A 116 -18.20 1.16 -10.15
N ALA A 117 -17.89 -0.14 -10.19
CA ALA A 117 -18.36 -1.09 -9.19
C ALA A 117 -17.66 -0.87 -7.84
N ASP A 118 -16.32 -0.69 -7.83
CA ASP A 118 -15.57 -0.45 -6.59
C ASP A 118 -15.95 0.86 -5.88
N LEU A 119 -16.36 1.90 -6.61
CA LEU A 119 -16.85 3.14 -5.99
C LEU A 119 -18.25 2.97 -5.43
N GLN A 120 -19.15 2.24 -6.10
CA GLN A 120 -20.48 1.96 -5.55
C GLN A 120 -20.44 1.00 -4.37
N GLU A 121 -19.59 -0.03 -4.41
CA GLU A 121 -19.38 -0.97 -3.30
C GLU A 121 -18.73 -0.26 -2.12
N ARG A 122 -17.68 0.55 -2.34
CA ARG A 122 -17.06 1.34 -1.25
C ARG A 122 -18.00 2.41 -0.70
N ILE A 123 -18.82 3.06 -1.54
CA ILE A 123 -19.85 4.00 -1.06
C ILE A 123 -20.92 3.24 -0.27
N TRP A 124 -21.31 2.04 -0.68
CA TRP A 124 -22.26 1.21 0.06
C TRP A 124 -21.68 0.72 1.39
N GLU A 125 -20.42 0.28 1.42
CA GLU A 125 -19.71 -0.11 2.65
C GLU A 125 -19.54 1.07 3.62
N VAL A 126 -19.14 2.25 3.12
CA VAL A 126 -19.05 3.47 3.95
C VAL A 126 -20.44 3.85 4.49
N LYS A 127 -21.49 3.71 3.69
CA LYS A 127 -22.87 4.01 4.12
C LYS A 127 -23.41 3.00 5.13
N GLN A 128 -23.03 1.73 5.03
CA GLN A 128 -23.32 0.71 6.04
C GLN A 128 -22.57 0.99 7.35
N ALA A 129 -21.31 1.44 7.27
CA ALA A 129 -20.53 1.82 8.44
C ALA A 129 -21.08 3.09 9.13
N GLU A 130 -21.54 4.10 8.37
CA GLU A 130 -22.20 5.29 8.90
C GLU A 130 -23.55 4.96 9.57
N ASN A 131 -24.33 4.05 8.98
CA ASN A 131 -25.58 3.55 9.59
C ASN A 131 -25.32 2.76 10.88
N ALA A 132 -24.25 1.95 10.93
CA ALA A 132 -23.84 1.25 12.15
C ALA A 132 -23.33 2.20 13.24
N LEU A 133 -22.74 3.34 12.88
CA LEU A 133 -22.29 4.36 13.83
C LEU A 133 -23.46 5.21 14.38
N THR A 134 -24.56 5.30 13.63
CA THR A 134 -25.78 6.05 14.01
C THR A 134 -26.78 5.20 14.79
N ASP A 135 -26.59 3.88 14.84
CA ASP A 135 -27.26 2.99 15.79
C ASP A 135 -26.76 3.27 17.21
N LYS A 136 -27.54 4.10 17.91
CA LYS A 136 -27.34 4.49 19.32
C LYS A 136 -27.25 3.30 20.29
N SER A 137 -27.53 2.07 19.84
CA SER A 137 -27.41 0.84 20.63
C SER A 137 -25.97 0.34 20.83
N ILE A 138 -24.97 0.90 20.14
CA ILE A 138 -23.56 0.48 20.27
C ILE A 138 -22.77 1.32 21.30
N VAL A 139 -23.27 2.50 21.68
CA VAL A 139 -22.60 3.40 22.65
C VAL A 139 -22.93 3.04 24.12
N GLU A 140 -23.85 2.10 24.37
CA GLU A 140 -24.34 1.76 25.73
C GLU A 140 -23.89 0.37 26.26
N LYS A 141 -22.80 -0.19 25.74
CA LYS A 141 -22.12 -1.37 26.33
C LYS A 141 -20.62 -1.17 26.39
#